data_AF-A0A0F5JPP9-F1
#
_entry.id   AF-A0A0F5JPP9-F1
#
_cell.length_a   1.000
_cell.length_b   1.000
_cell.length_c   1.000
_cell.angle_alpha   90.00
_cell.angle_beta   90.00
_cell.angle_gamma   90.00
#
_symmetry.space_group_name_H-M   'P 1'
#
loop_
_entity.id
_entity.type
_entity.pdbx_description
1 polymer ?
#
loop_
_entity_poly.entity_id
_entity_poly.type
_entity_poly.pdbx_seq_one_letter_code
_entity_poly.pdbx_strand_id
1 'polypeptide(L)'
;MHTKHSHLSKIRTAATILCAALFLCTCSYERIPDDGDNNGQDDEYTTVTLKVATASNEHTLSTKGLTADEENAINNLYILAFQLDKNDNLTYRLKYFATGTPVIGSGSGDFTFTLRCSVSGADTKLLLVANQNPFSKVQMGMAYNDVQGVLTNGELGTALAFADTGIPMIGFAGDSSDSPLEIKHNMTPPTAHLLRAVARVDVGVGTYNKDYDVWDKGSVSFNLTHVYVYKPQDRYALLPQTVKYNMQIPYVDTASPAGSVSAHNFEYTGAAITSDTYCKSEIYIPEFAFGGGKVYDTNHEKRMALVIGGDYKGTTYFYRIDFTDQPTNVAGTELQDVLRNKIYRFTITNVSLPGYTTADAAYSGKPVGLSFTTSVIPWQDGASGSPNPDMLVRMNFNGINGTKTNGRMTDKVTNLPVDITIKEKTPYFMTDDWREKGMLHYNDLLGEVADNTYNGTGNGGWYTGPQDACNREGPYAKLVIAPDNAAENVQWRETLQGAPRKSRVLNAKKACWDYRGQGRSDWRLPRLSELCLLWLNKEAINQSKGFTSLGVTTQAYWTGTEGNQKGDDRAYAVNARGEISLNSKTDRFSIRCVREVR
;
A
#
# COMPACT_ATOMS: atom_id res chain seq x y z
N MET A 1 -48.03 -66.59 -1.56
CA MET A 1 -47.98 -66.94 -0.13
C MET A 1 -46.90 -66.09 0.52
N HIS A 2 -47.30 -65.31 1.53
CA HIS A 2 -46.48 -64.64 2.54
C HIS A 2 -45.44 -63.56 2.15
N THR A 3 -45.88 -62.30 2.34
CA THR A 3 -45.32 -61.27 3.23
C THR A 3 -43.79 -61.17 3.38
N LYS A 4 -43.26 -59.97 3.08
CA LYS A 4 -42.61 -59.13 4.11
C LYS A 4 -42.55 -57.65 3.69
N HIS A 5 -42.90 -56.80 4.65
CA HIS A 5 -42.96 -55.36 4.61
C HIS A 5 -41.57 -54.70 4.59
N SER A 6 -41.49 -53.59 3.84
CA SER A 6 -40.85 -52.29 4.13
C SER A 6 -39.44 -52.29 4.75
N HIS A 7 -38.49 -51.70 4.02
CA HIS A 7 -37.71 -50.55 4.50
C HIS A 7 -37.18 -49.73 3.31
N LEU A 8 -37.85 -48.62 3.03
CA LEU A 8 -37.29 -47.46 2.34
C LEU A 8 -36.36 -46.76 3.34
N SER A 9 -35.06 -46.64 3.04
CA SER A 9 -34.15 -45.57 3.48
C SER A 9 -32.69 -46.02 3.33
N LYS A 10 -31.87 -45.16 2.71
CA LYS A 10 -30.40 -45.18 2.58
C LYS A 10 -29.82 -46.09 1.49
N ILE A 11 -29.39 -45.47 0.39
CA ILE A 11 -28.01 -45.45 -0.14
C ILE A 11 -28.02 -44.55 -1.39
N ARG A 12 -27.49 -43.34 -1.26
CA ARG A 12 -27.08 -42.47 -2.38
C ARG A 12 -25.96 -41.57 -1.88
N THR A 13 -24.71 -42.01 -2.00
CA THR A 13 -23.53 -41.17 -2.30
C THR A 13 -22.27 -42.03 -2.26
N ALA A 14 -21.82 -42.49 -3.42
CA ALA A 14 -20.46 -42.98 -3.63
C ALA A 14 -20.20 -43.04 -5.14
N ALA A 15 -19.77 -41.91 -5.73
CA ALA A 15 -19.02 -41.82 -6.99
C ALA A 15 -18.95 -40.35 -7.45
N THR A 16 -18.12 -39.52 -6.81
CA THR A 16 -17.66 -38.23 -7.38
C THR A 16 -16.57 -37.58 -6.52
N ILE A 17 -15.43 -38.24 -6.32
CA ILE A 17 -14.18 -37.57 -5.91
C ILE A 17 -13.01 -38.27 -6.59
N LEU A 18 -12.75 -37.93 -7.85
CA LEU A 18 -11.49 -38.19 -8.54
C LEU A 18 -11.44 -37.28 -9.77
N CYS A 19 -10.94 -36.03 -9.60
CA CYS A 19 -10.44 -35.11 -10.64
C CYS A 19 -10.21 -33.69 -10.09
N ALA A 20 -9.49 -33.56 -8.96
CA ALA A 20 -9.09 -32.24 -8.44
C ALA A 20 -7.67 -32.25 -7.86
N ALA A 21 -6.76 -32.97 -8.52
CA ALA A 21 -5.33 -32.95 -8.23
C ALA A 21 -4.58 -33.13 -9.55
N LEU A 22 -4.45 -32.03 -10.31
CA LEU A 22 -3.57 -31.88 -11.49
C LEU A 22 -3.80 -30.48 -12.09
N PHE A 23 -3.41 -29.41 -11.38
CA PHE A 23 -3.12 -28.08 -11.96
C PHE A 23 -2.35 -27.19 -10.97
N LEU A 24 -1.25 -27.70 -10.43
CA LEU A 24 -0.24 -26.89 -9.76
C LEU A 24 1.11 -27.21 -10.40
N CYS A 25 1.42 -26.50 -11.49
CA CYS A 25 2.76 -26.35 -12.05
C CYS A 25 2.71 -25.25 -13.12
N THR A 26 3.25 -24.07 -12.82
CA THR A 26 4.26 -23.46 -13.70
C THR A 26 5.29 -22.78 -12.79
N CYS A 27 6.54 -23.17 -13.01
CA CYS A 27 7.71 -22.88 -12.20
C CYS A 27 8.23 -21.46 -12.40
N SER A 28 8.98 -21.03 -11.38
CA SER A 28 10.15 -20.15 -11.44
C SER A 28 10.85 -20.15 -12.80
N TYR A 29 11.14 -18.97 -13.35
CA TYR A 29 12.25 -18.81 -14.29
C TYR A 29 13.54 -18.65 -13.48
N GLU A 30 14.15 -19.77 -13.09
CA GLU A 30 15.60 -19.88 -13.21
C GLU A 30 15.91 -20.28 -14.67
N ARG A 31 17.02 -19.77 -15.19
CA ARG A 31 17.72 -20.17 -16.43
C ARG A 31 17.16 -21.44 -17.09
N ILE A 32 16.71 -21.34 -18.34
CA ILE A 32 16.33 -22.49 -19.20
C ILE A 32 17.39 -23.61 -19.06
N PRO A 33 17.00 -24.82 -18.59
CA PRO A 33 17.72 -26.04 -18.90
C PRO A 33 16.82 -26.92 -19.78
N ASP A 34 17.32 -27.29 -20.96
CA ASP A 34 16.75 -28.42 -21.69
C ASP A 34 17.05 -29.73 -20.95
N ASP A 35 16.08 -30.62 -21.07
CA ASP A 35 16.10 -32.08 -20.88
C ASP A 35 16.35 -32.68 -19.48
N GLY A 36 15.26 -33.27 -18.96
CA GLY A 36 15.25 -34.68 -18.59
C GLY A 36 15.79 -35.04 -17.21
N ASP A 37 15.02 -34.78 -16.16
CA ASP A 37 14.72 -35.81 -15.15
C ASP A 37 13.56 -35.35 -14.26
N ASN A 38 12.43 -36.03 -14.39
CA ASN A 38 11.30 -35.88 -13.48
C ASN A 38 11.63 -36.64 -12.20
N ASN A 39 11.98 -35.94 -11.11
CA ASN A 39 11.70 -36.38 -9.74
C ASN A 39 12.04 -35.27 -8.71
N GLY A 40 11.01 -34.63 -8.15
CA GLY A 40 11.08 -33.87 -6.89
C GLY A 40 10.96 -32.36 -7.04
N GLN A 41 9.75 -31.83 -7.21
CA GLN A 41 9.54 -30.37 -7.28
C GLN A 41 8.22 -29.91 -6.64
N ASP A 42 7.87 -30.48 -5.48
CA ASP A 42 6.72 -30.03 -4.66
C ASP A 42 7.13 -29.43 -3.28
N ASP A 43 8.43 -29.37 -2.93
CA ASP A 43 8.87 -29.10 -1.54
C ASP A 43 9.46 -27.68 -1.26
N GLU A 44 9.57 -26.79 -2.26
CA GLU A 44 10.32 -25.52 -2.10
C GLU A 44 9.51 -24.39 -1.42
N TYR A 45 8.18 -24.38 -1.58
CA TYR A 45 7.30 -23.32 -1.05
C TYR A 45 6.09 -23.93 -0.35
N THR A 46 5.63 -23.27 0.70
CA THR A 46 4.42 -23.63 1.43
C THR A 46 3.52 -22.41 1.62
N THR A 47 2.21 -22.65 1.66
CA THR A 47 1.26 -21.62 2.11
C THR A 47 1.28 -21.57 3.64
N VAL A 48 1.51 -20.38 4.18
CA VAL A 48 1.52 -20.09 5.62
C VAL A 48 0.40 -19.10 5.91
N THR A 49 -0.44 -19.43 6.88
CA THR A 49 -1.39 -18.47 7.46
C THR A 49 -0.70 -17.71 8.60
N LEU A 50 -0.71 -16.39 8.54
CA LEU A 50 -0.35 -15.51 9.63
C LEU A 50 -1.61 -14.96 10.27
N LYS A 51 -1.66 -14.99 11.60
CA LYS A 51 -2.70 -14.31 12.38
C LYS A 51 -2.21 -12.93 12.73
N VAL A 52 -2.83 -11.91 12.16
CA VAL A 52 -2.37 -10.53 12.30
C VAL A 52 -3.34 -9.77 13.18
N ALA A 53 -2.77 -9.13 14.18
CA ALA A 53 -3.48 -8.21 15.05
C ALA A 53 -2.80 -6.84 14.96
N THR A 54 -3.57 -5.77 15.12
CA THR A 54 -2.95 -4.51 15.50
C THR A 54 -2.41 -4.65 16.93
N ALA A 55 -1.36 -3.92 17.26
CA ALA A 55 -0.80 -3.92 18.61
C ALA A 55 -1.78 -3.28 19.60
N SER A 56 -2.86 -3.96 20.00
CA SER A 56 -3.72 -3.72 21.19
C SER A 56 -4.96 -4.63 21.26
N ASN A 57 -5.42 -4.91 22.49
CA ASN A 57 -6.64 -5.64 22.84
C ASN A 57 -7.90 -4.73 22.84
N GLU A 58 -9.08 -5.35 23.00
CA GLU A 58 -10.45 -4.84 22.77
C GLU A 58 -10.85 -3.54 23.50
N HIS A 59 -11.59 -2.65 22.81
CA HIS A 59 -12.89 -2.01 23.14
C HIS A 59 -13.33 -1.12 21.93
N THR A 60 -14.55 -0.56 21.89
CA THR A 60 -15.16 0.08 20.67
C THR A 60 -15.49 1.56 20.86
N LEU A 61 -15.21 2.43 19.85
CA LEU A 61 -15.60 3.86 19.81
C LEU A 61 -15.88 4.37 18.37
N SER A 62 -16.76 5.39 18.20
CA SER A 62 -17.13 5.99 16.90
C SER A 62 -17.17 7.53 16.92
N THR A 63 -16.52 8.24 15.99
CA THR A 63 -16.85 9.63 15.53
C THR A 63 -16.09 9.99 14.23
N LYS A 64 -16.44 11.16 13.63
CA LYS A 64 -16.24 11.65 12.24
C LYS A 64 -14.81 11.78 11.66
N GLY A 65 -13.76 11.58 12.45
CA GLY A 65 -12.43 11.26 11.90
C GLY A 65 -12.41 9.82 11.38
N LEU A 66 -11.23 9.24 11.13
CA LEU A 66 -11.20 7.78 10.93
C LEU A 66 -11.90 7.12 12.12
N THR A 67 -12.86 6.27 11.84
CA THR A 67 -13.51 5.44 12.87
C THR A 67 -12.45 4.53 13.51
N ALA A 68 -12.72 4.02 14.72
CA ALA A 68 -11.80 3.06 15.35
C ALA A 68 -11.51 1.86 14.43
N ASP A 69 -12.52 1.39 13.70
CA ASP A 69 -12.37 0.32 12.71
C ASP A 69 -11.43 0.73 11.56
N GLU A 70 -11.54 1.95 11.05
CA GLU A 70 -10.68 2.46 9.97
C GLU A 70 -9.24 2.73 10.42
N GLU A 71 -9.04 3.24 11.65
CA GLU A 71 -7.70 3.41 12.23
C GLU A 71 -6.99 2.06 12.46
N ASN A 72 -7.75 0.97 12.62
CA ASN A 72 -7.26 -0.40 12.81
C ASN A 72 -7.28 -1.25 11.54
N ALA A 73 -7.86 -0.77 10.44
CA ALA A 73 -8.05 -1.54 9.23
C ALA A 73 -6.71 -1.96 8.61
N ILE A 74 -6.57 -3.25 8.30
CA ILE A 74 -5.47 -3.78 7.49
C ILE A 74 -6.05 -4.05 6.10
N ASN A 75 -5.91 -3.06 5.23
CA ASN A 75 -6.38 -3.10 3.85
C ASN A 75 -5.46 -3.92 2.95
N ASN A 76 -4.15 -3.90 3.22
CA ASN A 76 -3.15 -4.65 2.47
C ASN A 76 -2.04 -5.07 3.42
N LEU A 77 -1.42 -6.23 3.16
CA LEU A 77 -0.31 -6.73 3.96
C LEU A 77 0.78 -7.30 3.07
N TYR A 78 2.01 -6.89 3.33
CA TYR A 78 3.20 -7.26 2.57
C TYR A 78 4.24 -7.87 3.51
N ILE A 79 5.06 -8.78 3.01
CA ILE A 79 6.18 -9.39 3.71
C ILE A 79 7.46 -9.03 2.99
N LEU A 80 8.47 -8.64 3.77
CA LEU A 80 9.87 -8.63 3.38
C LEU A 80 10.59 -9.74 4.16
N ALA A 81 11.11 -10.74 3.46
CA ALA A 81 11.73 -11.92 4.06
C ALA A 81 13.26 -11.82 4.05
N PHE A 82 13.85 -11.79 5.24
CA PHE A 82 15.28 -11.66 5.43
C PHE A 82 15.89 -12.98 5.89
N GLN A 83 16.99 -13.37 5.26
CA GLN A 83 17.80 -14.53 5.68
C GLN A 83 19.23 -14.09 5.89
N LEU A 84 19.97 -14.85 6.70
CA LEU A 84 21.38 -14.63 6.92
C LEU A 84 22.16 -14.72 5.59
N ASP A 85 23.14 -13.86 5.40
CA ASP A 85 24.03 -13.95 4.25
C ASP A 85 24.84 -15.26 4.32
N LYS A 86 24.99 -15.93 3.18
CA LYS A 86 25.78 -17.15 3.08
C LYS A 86 27.28 -16.86 3.28
N ASN A 87 27.70 -15.64 2.99
CA ASN A 87 29.09 -15.19 3.07
C ASN A 87 29.37 -14.39 4.36
N ASP A 88 28.34 -14.05 5.13
CA ASP A 88 28.42 -13.26 6.35
C ASP A 88 27.33 -13.71 7.34
N ASN A 89 27.76 -14.38 8.42
CA ASN A 89 26.87 -14.95 9.42
C ASN A 89 26.31 -13.93 10.42
N LEU A 90 26.49 -12.63 10.19
CA LEU A 90 25.94 -11.56 11.03
C LEU A 90 24.88 -10.72 10.30
N THR A 91 24.92 -10.68 8.96
CA THR A 91 24.07 -9.78 8.18
C THR A 91 22.85 -10.49 7.62
N TYR A 92 21.67 -10.01 7.98
CA TYR A 92 20.41 -10.40 7.35
C TYR A 92 20.16 -9.57 6.08
N ARG A 93 19.91 -10.27 4.96
CA ARG A 93 19.62 -9.66 3.65
C ARG A 93 18.24 -10.06 3.15
N LEU A 94 17.57 -9.12 2.48
CA LEU A 94 16.30 -9.35 1.82
C LEU A 94 16.48 -10.41 0.72
N LYS A 95 15.73 -11.52 0.81
CA LYS A 95 15.81 -12.64 -0.14
C LYS A 95 14.61 -12.75 -1.05
N TYR A 96 13.44 -12.37 -0.56
CA TYR A 96 12.20 -12.31 -1.31
C TYR A 96 11.20 -11.45 -0.57
N PHE A 97 10.10 -11.10 -1.24
CA PHE A 97 8.96 -10.45 -0.65
C PHE A 97 7.67 -11.10 -1.14
N ALA A 98 6.58 -10.93 -0.39
CA ALA A 98 5.28 -11.56 -0.70
C ALA A 98 4.12 -10.63 -0.33
N THR A 99 3.00 -10.77 -1.01
CA THR A 99 1.75 -10.07 -0.65
C THR A 99 0.79 -11.06 0.01
N GLY A 100 0.16 -10.62 1.08
CA GLY A 100 -0.81 -11.40 1.83
C GLY A 100 -2.16 -11.46 1.12
N THR A 101 -2.79 -12.62 1.21
CA THR A 101 -4.18 -12.81 0.80
C THR A 101 -5.05 -12.88 2.03
N PRO A 102 -6.08 -12.03 2.16
CA PRO A 102 -6.99 -12.11 3.29
C PRO A 102 -7.75 -13.44 3.33
N VAL A 103 -7.92 -14.00 4.52
CA VAL A 103 -8.76 -15.19 4.71
C VAL A 103 -10.21 -14.75 4.90
N ILE A 104 -11.07 -15.10 3.96
CA ILE A 104 -12.50 -14.73 4.01
C ILE A 104 -13.20 -15.61 5.04
N GLY A 105 -13.95 -14.98 5.96
CA GLY A 105 -14.82 -15.68 6.92
C GLY A 105 -14.15 -16.16 8.22
N SER A 106 -12.88 -15.82 8.45
CA SER A 106 -12.15 -16.18 9.68
C SER A 106 -12.50 -15.31 10.90
N GLY A 107 -13.24 -14.20 10.71
CA GLY A 107 -13.58 -13.23 11.77
C GLY A 107 -12.37 -12.59 12.48
N SER A 108 -11.16 -12.93 12.04
CA SER A 108 -9.85 -12.59 12.59
C SER A 108 -8.96 -12.14 11.43
N GLY A 109 -8.03 -11.22 11.67
CA GLY A 109 -7.13 -10.61 10.68
C GLY A 109 -6.11 -11.58 10.10
N ASP A 110 -6.58 -12.72 9.60
CA ASP A 110 -5.78 -13.81 9.08
C ASP A 110 -5.42 -13.54 7.62
N PHE A 111 -4.14 -13.67 7.31
CA PHE A 111 -3.60 -13.53 5.97
C PHE A 111 -2.82 -14.78 5.58
N THR A 112 -3.02 -15.28 4.37
CA THR A 112 -2.20 -16.36 3.80
C THR A 112 -1.12 -15.80 2.90
N PHE A 113 0.05 -16.42 2.95
CA PHE A 113 1.22 -16.10 2.14
C PHE A 113 1.83 -17.38 1.58
N THR A 114 2.29 -17.34 0.34
CA THR A 114 3.17 -18.39 -0.20
C THR A 114 4.60 -18.01 0.13
N LEU A 115 5.23 -18.77 1.03
CA LEU A 115 6.57 -18.52 1.55
C LEU A 115 7.50 -19.68 1.20
N ARG A 116 8.79 -19.39 1.05
CA ARG A 116 9.82 -20.41 0.83
C ARG A 116 10.01 -21.24 2.10
N CYS A 117 10.06 -22.56 1.96
CA CYS A 117 10.39 -23.46 3.06
C CYS A 117 11.83 -23.23 3.54
N SER A 118 12.04 -23.32 4.84
CA SER A 118 13.38 -23.27 5.43
C SER A 118 14.18 -24.51 5.05
N VAL A 119 15.47 -24.32 4.78
CA VAL A 119 16.35 -25.42 4.32
C VAL A 119 16.83 -26.28 5.50
N SER A 120 17.11 -25.66 6.64
CA SER A 120 17.52 -26.36 7.86
C SER A 120 17.25 -25.49 9.09
N GLY A 121 16.21 -25.82 9.86
CA GLY A 121 15.82 -25.06 11.05
C GLY A 121 15.34 -23.63 10.73
N ALA A 122 15.29 -22.79 11.76
CA ALA A 122 14.83 -21.41 11.61
C ALA A 122 15.85 -20.53 10.87
N ASP A 123 15.48 -20.01 9.70
CA ASP A 123 16.39 -19.27 8.81
C ASP A 123 15.84 -17.93 8.32
N THR A 124 14.55 -17.63 8.56
CA THR A 124 13.87 -16.51 7.90
C THR A 124 13.19 -15.57 8.89
N LYS A 125 13.56 -14.28 8.87
CA LYS A 125 12.83 -13.20 9.55
C LYS A 125 11.81 -12.60 8.58
N LEU A 126 10.55 -12.51 9.00
CA LEU A 126 9.48 -11.94 8.18
C LEU A 126 9.06 -10.58 8.76
N LEU A 127 9.42 -9.51 8.08
CA LEU A 127 8.92 -8.16 8.36
C LEU A 127 7.60 -7.96 7.61
N LEU A 128 6.54 -7.66 8.35
CA LEU A 128 5.23 -7.31 7.82
C LEU A 128 5.14 -5.79 7.64
N VAL A 129 4.56 -5.36 6.53
CA VAL A 129 4.22 -3.97 6.24
C VAL A 129 2.75 -3.92 5.83
N ALA A 130 1.92 -3.22 6.59
CA ALA A 130 0.50 -3.03 6.29
C ALA A 130 0.24 -1.68 5.66
N ASN A 131 -0.79 -1.62 4.81
CA ASN A 131 -1.38 -0.40 4.21
C ASN A 131 -0.43 0.47 3.37
N GLN A 132 0.82 0.05 3.18
CA GLN A 132 1.77 0.69 2.30
C GLN A 132 2.65 -0.36 1.63
N ASN A 133 2.67 -0.38 0.29
CA ASN A 133 3.53 -1.30 -0.45
C ASN A 133 5.02 -0.88 -0.31
N PRO A 134 5.90 -1.74 0.24
CA PRO A 134 7.33 -1.44 0.34
C PRO A 134 8.13 -1.73 -0.94
N PHE A 135 7.59 -2.47 -1.92
CA PHE A 135 8.36 -3.13 -2.97
C PHE A 135 9.11 -2.18 -3.90
N SER A 136 8.54 -1.03 -4.25
CA SER A 136 9.22 -0.04 -5.12
C SER A 136 10.45 0.60 -4.46
N LYS A 137 10.58 0.48 -3.13
CA LYS A 137 11.66 1.08 -2.34
C LYS A 137 12.77 0.09 -2.00
N VAL A 138 12.55 -1.21 -2.20
CA VAL A 138 13.48 -2.26 -1.79
C VAL A 138 13.93 -3.12 -2.96
N GLN A 139 15.09 -3.74 -2.81
CA GLN A 139 15.67 -4.64 -3.80
C GLN A 139 16.24 -5.87 -3.11
N MET A 140 16.25 -7.01 -3.82
CA MET A 140 16.87 -8.23 -3.31
C MET A 140 18.33 -8.00 -2.97
N GLY A 141 18.79 -8.60 -1.88
CA GLY A 141 20.15 -8.48 -1.38
C GLY A 141 20.41 -7.26 -0.49
N MET A 142 19.50 -6.30 -0.40
CA MET A 142 19.62 -5.19 0.57
C MET A 142 19.76 -5.73 1.99
N ALA A 143 20.68 -5.15 2.78
CA ALA A 143 20.77 -5.47 4.19
C ALA A 143 19.56 -4.91 4.93
N TYR A 144 19.23 -5.48 6.08
CA TYR A 144 18.11 -5.01 6.91
C TYR A 144 18.18 -3.51 7.21
N ASN A 145 19.36 -2.98 7.58
CA ASN A 145 19.55 -1.56 7.88
C ASN A 145 19.33 -0.67 6.63
N ASP A 146 19.72 -1.15 5.45
CA ASP A 146 19.47 -0.43 4.20
C ASP A 146 17.97 -0.37 3.92
N VAL A 147 17.25 -1.49 4.13
CA VAL A 147 15.79 -1.53 4.02
C VAL A 147 15.13 -0.58 5.01
N GLN A 148 15.59 -0.56 6.27
CA GLN A 148 15.12 0.38 7.29
C GLN A 148 15.26 1.84 6.85
N GLY A 149 16.39 2.20 6.22
CA GLY A 149 16.64 3.55 5.74
C GLY A 149 15.77 3.98 4.55
N VAL A 150 15.44 3.06 3.62
CA VAL A 150 14.64 3.38 2.43
C VAL A 150 13.12 3.29 2.65
N LEU A 151 12.68 2.59 3.69
CA LEU A 151 11.26 2.47 4.04
C LEU A 151 10.74 3.72 4.78
N THR A 152 10.88 4.88 4.14
CA THR A 152 10.23 6.13 4.53
C THR A 152 9.06 6.42 3.60
N ASN A 153 8.12 7.28 3.95
CA ASN A 153 7.16 7.82 2.97
C ASN A 153 7.81 8.86 2.03
N GLY A 154 7.04 9.35 1.06
CA GLY A 154 7.43 10.53 0.27
C GLY A 154 7.34 11.82 1.09
N GLU A 155 7.93 12.90 0.60
CA GLU A 155 7.85 14.21 1.26
C GLU A 155 6.40 14.69 1.43
N LEU A 156 6.08 15.21 2.62
CA LEU A 156 4.77 15.67 3.02
C LEU A 156 4.62 17.16 2.73
N GLY A 157 3.81 17.48 1.71
CA GLY A 157 3.39 18.84 1.42
C GLY A 157 2.12 19.27 2.17
N THR A 158 1.37 18.32 2.73
CA THR A 158 0.07 18.54 3.39
C THR A 158 -0.11 17.61 4.58
N ALA A 159 -1.16 17.87 5.38
CA ALA A 159 -1.61 17.00 6.45
C ALA A 159 -1.79 15.55 5.97
N LEU A 160 -1.46 14.60 6.83
CA LEU A 160 -1.63 13.17 6.58
C LEU A 160 -3.11 12.79 6.60
N ALA A 161 -3.56 12.05 5.59
CA ALA A 161 -4.91 11.49 5.50
C ALA A 161 -4.84 10.01 5.10
N PHE A 162 -5.57 9.16 5.81
CA PHE A 162 -5.51 7.69 5.63
C PHE A 162 -6.86 7.04 5.34
N ALA A 163 -7.90 7.81 5.01
CA ALA A 163 -9.24 7.28 4.76
C ALA A 163 -9.29 6.25 3.62
N ASP A 164 -8.50 6.48 2.56
CA ASP A 164 -8.52 5.63 1.36
C ASP A 164 -7.46 4.51 1.39
N THR A 165 -6.40 4.70 2.18
CA THR A 165 -5.21 3.84 2.18
C THR A 165 -5.07 2.99 3.44
N GLY A 166 -5.62 3.45 4.57
CA GLY A 166 -5.36 2.90 5.90
C GLY A 166 -4.03 3.41 6.47
N ILE A 167 -3.87 3.32 7.78
CA ILE A 167 -2.65 3.78 8.47
C ILE A 167 -1.53 2.77 8.23
N PRO A 168 -0.33 3.17 7.74
CA PRO A 168 0.78 2.25 7.60
C PRO A 168 1.23 1.67 8.94
N MET A 169 1.47 0.36 8.97
CA MET A 169 1.91 -0.35 10.16
C MET A 169 3.03 -1.34 9.84
N ILE A 170 3.86 -1.65 10.83
CA ILE A 170 4.93 -2.65 10.70
C ILE A 170 4.87 -3.66 11.83
N GLY A 171 5.35 -4.87 11.61
CA GLY A 171 5.49 -5.88 12.65
C GLY A 171 6.35 -7.03 12.19
N PHE A 172 6.60 -8.00 13.06
CA PHE A 172 7.36 -9.19 12.69
C PHE A 172 6.53 -10.44 12.99
N ALA A 173 6.60 -11.42 12.10
CA ALA A 173 5.98 -12.72 12.37
C ALA A 173 6.67 -13.38 13.57
N GLY A 174 5.88 -13.93 14.48
CA GLY A 174 6.36 -14.46 15.77
C GLY A 174 6.61 -13.38 16.82
N ASP A 175 6.21 -12.13 16.57
CA ASP A 175 6.37 -11.01 17.52
C ASP A 175 7.82 -10.80 17.98
N SER A 176 8.77 -10.96 17.06
CA SER A 176 10.20 -10.77 17.31
C SER A 176 10.95 -10.32 16.06
N SER A 177 11.71 -9.23 16.15
CA SER A 177 12.66 -8.80 15.11
C SER A 177 13.95 -9.63 15.09
N ASP A 178 14.23 -10.35 16.18
CA ASP A 178 15.51 -10.99 16.41
C ASP A 178 15.49 -12.49 16.13
N SER A 179 14.33 -13.12 16.31
CA SER A 179 14.17 -14.57 16.17
C SER A 179 13.72 -14.94 14.76
N PRO A 180 14.55 -15.62 13.94
CA PRO A 180 14.08 -16.18 12.68
C PRO A 180 13.03 -17.28 12.93
N LEU A 181 12.21 -17.54 11.92
CA LEU A 181 11.21 -18.60 11.89
C LEU A 181 11.69 -19.77 11.04
N GLU A 182 11.28 -20.98 11.43
CA GLU A 182 11.35 -22.18 10.60
C GLU A 182 10.04 -22.29 9.80
N ILE A 183 10.12 -22.07 8.49
CA ILE A 183 8.99 -22.14 7.57
C ILE A 183 8.87 -23.57 7.06
N LYS A 184 7.75 -24.23 7.38
CA LYS A 184 7.49 -25.62 6.99
C LYS A 184 6.02 -25.86 6.70
N HIS A 185 5.75 -26.92 5.94
CA HIS A 185 4.40 -27.39 5.67
C HIS A 185 3.61 -27.60 6.97
N ASN A 186 2.36 -27.14 6.99
CA ASN A 186 1.45 -27.25 8.12
C ASN A 186 2.00 -26.67 9.44
N MET A 187 2.91 -25.68 9.37
CA MET A 187 3.36 -24.97 10.57
C MET A 187 2.17 -24.33 11.31
N THR A 188 2.26 -24.27 12.63
CA THR A 188 1.30 -23.49 13.42
C THR A 188 1.32 -22.03 12.96
N PRO A 189 0.16 -21.42 12.66
CA PRO A 189 0.10 -20.03 12.23
C PRO A 189 0.85 -19.10 13.21
N PRO A 190 1.91 -18.40 12.77
CA PRO A 190 2.55 -17.40 13.60
C PRO A 190 1.59 -16.23 13.86
N THR A 191 1.74 -15.61 15.02
CA THR A 191 1.10 -14.31 15.33
C THR A 191 2.00 -13.16 14.88
N ALA A 192 1.39 -12.04 14.54
CA ALA A 192 2.11 -10.79 14.35
C ALA A 192 1.24 -9.62 14.83
N HIS A 193 1.76 -8.86 15.78
CA HIS A 193 1.21 -7.58 16.21
C HIS A 193 1.86 -6.46 15.40
N LEU A 194 1.04 -5.55 14.89
CA LEU A 194 1.50 -4.43 14.06
C LEU A 194 1.49 -3.10 14.81
N LEU A 195 2.57 -2.34 14.66
CA LEU A 195 2.82 -1.01 15.20
C LEU A 195 2.57 0.06 14.11
N ARG A 196 1.69 1.02 14.37
CA ARG A 196 1.46 2.18 13.48
C ARG A 196 2.74 2.99 13.28
N ALA A 197 2.93 3.53 12.07
CA ALA A 197 4.12 4.33 11.71
C ALA A 197 4.03 5.81 12.14
N VAL A 198 2.87 6.26 12.62
CA VAL A 198 2.57 7.67 12.96
C VAL A 198 1.98 7.78 14.36
N ALA A 199 1.94 9.00 14.90
CA ALA A 199 1.22 9.34 16.13
C ALA A 199 -0.11 10.05 15.82
N ARG A 200 -1.04 10.00 16.77
CA ARG A 200 -2.29 10.79 16.74
C ARG A 200 -2.20 11.95 17.71
N VAL A 201 -2.77 13.09 17.33
CA VAL A 201 -3.00 14.20 18.23
C VAL A 201 -4.50 14.46 18.31
N ASP A 202 -5.02 14.59 19.53
CA ASP A 202 -6.39 15.05 19.76
C ASP A 202 -6.35 16.36 20.54
N VAL A 203 -7.14 17.34 20.12
CA VAL A 203 -7.27 18.64 20.79
C VAL A 203 -8.74 18.89 21.10
N GLY A 204 -9.07 19.24 22.34
CA GLY A 204 -10.44 19.59 22.70
C GLY A 204 -10.55 20.59 23.83
N VAL A 205 -11.72 21.21 23.98
CA VAL A 205 -12.01 22.24 24.98
C VAL A 205 -12.89 21.67 26.09
N GLY A 206 -12.62 22.07 27.34
CA GLY A 206 -13.42 21.71 28.51
C GLY A 206 -12.91 20.45 29.19
N THR A 207 -13.79 19.45 29.36
CA THR A 207 -13.49 18.19 30.03
C THR A 207 -13.63 17.03 29.06
N TYR A 208 -12.60 16.18 28.99
CA TYR A 208 -12.67 14.96 28.19
C TYR A 208 -13.43 13.86 28.95
N ASN A 209 -14.51 13.37 28.36
CA ASN A 209 -15.27 12.23 28.85
C ASN A 209 -14.76 10.95 28.17
N LYS A 210 -14.20 10.04 28.97
CA LYS A 210 -13.60 8.79 28.49
C LYS A 210 -14.62 7.77 28.01
N ASP A 211 -15.80 7.75 28.63
CA ASP A 211 -16.85 6.76 28.34
C ASP A 211 -17.50 7.00 26.97
N TYR A 212 -17.57 8.27 26.57
CA TYR A 212 -18.12 8.68 25.28
C TYR A 212 -17.05 9.11 24.27
N ASP A 213 -15.77 9.11 24.67
CA ASP A 213 -14.63 9.59 23.89
C ASP A 213 -14.86 10.97 23.26
N VAL A 214 -15.44 11.91 23.98
CA VAL A 214 -15.72 13.27 23.48
C VAL A 214 -15.40 14.31 24.54
N TRP A 215 -15.24 15.56 24.10
CA TRP A 215 -15.14 16.69 25.00
C TRP A 215 -16.50 17.30 25.29
N ASP A 216 -16.74 17.58 26.56
CA ASP A 216 -17.77 18.52 26.99
C ASP A 216 -17.10 19.87 27.27
N LYS A 217 -17.46 20.86 26.46
CA LYS A 217 -16.94 22.22 26.57
C LYS A 217 -17.23 22.87 27.93
N GLY A 218 -18.37 22.53 28.56
CA GLY A 218 -18.80 23.12 29.83
C GLY A 218 -18.80 24.66 29.80
N SER A 219 -18.22 25.27 30.83
CA SER A 219 -18.15 26.73 31.02
C SER A 219 -16.93 27.41 30.39
N VAL A 220 -16.07 26.67 29.68
CA VAL A 220 -14.86 27.25 29.07
C VAL A 220 -15.25 28.17 27.93
N SER A 221 -14.95 29.47 28.07
CA SER A 221 -15.35 30.51 27.12
C SER A 221 -14.42 30.58 25.89
N PHE A 222 -14.22 29.46 25.20
CA PHE A 222 -13.38 29.37 24.02
C PHE A 222 -14.01 28.43 22.98
N ASN A 223 -14.32 28.92 21.78
CA ASN A 223 -14.78 28.09 20.67
C ASN A 223 -13.58 27.74 19.80
N LEU A 224 -13.16 26.48 19.76
CA LEU A 224 -12.06 26.04 18.91
C LEU A 224 -12.49 26.14 17.43
N THR A 225 -11.67 26.77 16.60
CA THR A 225 -11.95 26.94 15.16
C THR A 225 -10.75 26.62 14.26
N HIS A 226 -9.54 26.55 14.82
CA HIS A 226 -8.33 26.20 14.09
C HIS A 226 -7.41 25.34 14.95
N VAL A 227 -6.76 24.35 14.33
CA VAL A 227 -5.61 23.66 14.89
C VAL A 227 -4.53 23.61 13.82
N TYR A 228 -3.31 23.97 14.19
CA TYR A 228 -2.13 23.90 13.35
C TYR A 228 -1.07 23.00 13.97
N VAL A 229 -0.42 22.19 13.15
CA VAL A 229 0.86 21.56 13.49
C VAL A 229 1.95 22.35 12.78
N TYR A 230 2.71 23.12 13.55
CA TYR A 230 3.83 23.87 13.03
C TYR A 230 5.05 22.98 12.91
N LYS A 231 5.78 23.10 11.79
CA LYS A 231 7.08 22.45 11.60
C LYS A 231 7.13 20.94 11.94
N PRO A 232 6.17 20.12 11.46
CA PRO A 232 6.28 18.66 11.59
C PRO A 232 7.49 18.15 10.81
N GLN A 233 7.88 16.88 10.98
CA GLN A 233 8.77 16.28 9.99
C GLN A 233 8.09 16.20 8.62
N ASP A 234 8.87 16.37 7.56
CA ASP A 234 8.40 16.23 6.19
C ASP A 234 8.24 14.75 5.76
N ARG A 235 8.66 13.80 6.60
CA ARG A 235 8.56 12.35 6.35
C ARG A 235 8.31 11.57 7.64
N TYR A 236 7.77 10.37 7.52
CA TYR A 236 7.75 9.32 8.54
C TYR A 236 8.49 8.07 8.05
N ALA A 237 9.17 7.39 8.96
CA ALA A 237 9.75 6.07 8.72
C ALA A 237 8.70 4.99 8.98
N LEU A 238 8.53 4.04 8.06
CA LEU A 238 7.71 2.85 8.29
C LEU A 238 8.33 1.98 9.36
N LEU A 239 9.63 1.67 9.24
CA LEU A 239 10.36 0.86 10.19
C LEU A 239 11.13 1.78 11.16
N PRO A 240 10.88 1.73 12.48
CA PRO A 240 11.66 2.52 13.43
C PRO A 240 13.08 1.97 13.55
N GLN A 241 14.00 2.79 14.07
CA GLN A 241 15.40 2.40 14.31
C GLN A 241 15.52 1.23 15.30
N THR A 242 14.62 1.18 16.27
CA THR A 242 14.53 0.10 17.25
C THR A 242 13.07 -0.21 17.53
N VAL A 243 12.70 -1.49 17.45
CA VAL A 243 11.41 -2.00 17.93
C VAL A 243 11.68 -2.78 19.22
N LYS A 244 10.87 -2.54 20.24
CA LYS A 244 10.87 -3.30 21.49
C LYS A 244 9.56 -4.05 21.64
N TYR A 245 9.56 -5.07 22.49
CA TYR A 245 8.39 -5.91 22.74
C TYR A 245 8.10 -5.96 24.23
N ASN A 246 6.82 -5.79 24.59
CA ASN A 246 6.31 -6.04 25.93
C ASN A 246 5.14 -7.01 25.82
N MET A 247 5.26 -8.20 26.40
CA MET A 247 4.27 -9.27 26.25
C MET A 247 3.86 -9.48 24.78
N GLN A 248 4.85 -9.58 23.88
CA GLN A 248 4.67 -9.74 22.41
C GLN A 248 4.08 -8.53 21.67
N ILE A 249 3.69 -7.46 22.37
CA ILE A 249 3.19 -6.24 21.73
C ILE A 249 4.36 -5.32 21.38
N PRO A 250 4.55 -4.94 20.09
CA PRO A 250 5.62 -4.04 19.69
C PRO A 250 5.37 -2.61 20.17
N TYR A 251 6.43 -1.91 20.55
CA TYR A 251 6.42 -0.49 20.90
C TYR A 251 7.79 0.16 20.62
N VAL A 252 7.82 1.49 20.70
CA VAL A 252 9.04 2.29 20.73
C VAL A 252 9.08 3.14 21.98
N ASP A 253 10.27 3.42 22.48
CA ASP A 253 10.54 4.37 23.57
C ASP A 253 11.50 5.50 23.14
N THR A 254 11.94 5.50 21.88
CA THR A 254 12.76 6.55 21.28
C THR A 254 12.19 6.89 19.91
N ALA A 255 12.08 8.18 19.60
CA ALA A 255 11.58 8.64 18.30
C ALA A 255 12.54 8.22 17.17
N SER A 256 11.99 7.80 16.03
CA SER A 256 12.76 7.54 14.81
C SER A 256 12.35 8.55 13.72
N PRO A 257 12.67 9.85 13.87
CA PRO A 257 12.31 10.87 12.89
C PRO A 257 12.93 10.56 11.52
N ALA A 258 12.18 10.84 10.47
CA ALA A 258 12.65 10.72 9.09
C ALA A 258 12.60 12.07 8.40
N GLY A 259 13.50 12.28 7.44
CA GLY A 259 13.53 13.51 6.65
C GLY A 259 14.01 14.72 7.44
N SER A 260 13.44 15.88 7.12
CA SER A 260 13.78 17.17 7.71
C SER A 260 12.55 17.88 8.26
N VAL A 261 12.78 18.88 9.11
CA VAL A 261 11.70 19.73 9.61
C VAL A 261 11.04 20.45 8.44
N SER A 262 9.75 20.24 8.26
CA SER A 262 8.97 20.76 7.15
C SER A 262 8.85 22.28 7.22
N ALA A 263 8.89 22.92 6.04
CA ALA A 263 8.51 24.32 5.88
C ALA A 263 6.98 24.51 5.83
N HIS A 264 6.22 23.43 5.62
CA HIS A 264 4.76 23.44 5.56
C HIS A 264 4.17 23.05 6.91
N ASN A 265 3.22 23.86 7.38
CA ASN A 265 2.42 23.54 8.56
C ASN A 265 1.18 22.74 8.13
N PHE A 266 0.68 21.88 9.01
CA PHE A 266 -0.60 21.21 8.79
C PHE A 266 -1.71 22.05 9.42
N GLU A 267 -2.80 22.27 8.69
CA GLU A 267 -3.93 23.08 9.12
C GLU A 267 -5.20 22.22 9.16
N TYR A 268 -5.95 22.38 10.25
CA TYR A 268 -7.21 21.69 10.50
C TYR A 268 -8.26 22.73 10.91
N THR A 269 -9.26 22.93 10.07
CA THR A 269 -10.35 23.90 10.24
C THR A 269 -11.68 23.30 9.77
N GLY A 270 -12.78 24.01 10.01
CA GLY A 270 -14.10 23.65 9.48
C GLY A 270 -14.52 22.25 9.92
N ALA A 271 -14.72 21.35 8.95
CA ALA A 271 -15.24 20.00 9.19
C ALA A 271 -14.34 19.12 10.09
N ALA A 272 -13.04 19.43 10.20
CA ALA A 272 -12.13 18.73 11.11
C ALA A 272 -12.41 19.07 12.59
N ILE A 273 -13.20 20.11 12.86
CA ILE A 273 -13.56 20.55 14.21
C ILE A 273 -15.04 20.29 14.45
N THR A 274 -15.34 19.49 15.46
CA THR A 274 -16.69 19.13 15.83
C THR A 274 -17.23 20.10 16.87
N SER A 275 -18.36 20.72 16.53
CA SER A 275 -19.15 21.57 17.44
C SER A 275 -18.34 22.68 18.12
N ASP A 276 -17.37 23.26 17.40
CA ASP A 276 -16.43 24.27 17.90
C ASP A 276 -15.73 23.87 19.22
N THR A 277 -15.60 22.56 19.46
CA THR A 277 -15.15 22.02 20.76
C THR A 277 -13.92 21.16 20.62
N TYR A 278 -13.82 20.29 19.60
CA TYR A 278 -12.68 19.38 19.49
C TYR A 278 -12.34 18.98 18.06
N CYS A 279 -11.05 18.69 17.84
CA CYS A 279 -10.48 18.03 16.67
C CYS A 279 -9.88 16.69 17.13
N LYS A 280 -10.51 15.58 16.74
CA LYS A 280 -10.22 14.23 17.27
C LYS A 280 -10.19 13.22 16.12
N SER A 281 -9.17 12.35 16.08
CA SER A 281 -8.97 11.38 14.99
C SER A 281 -8.80 12.00 13.59
N GLU A 282 -8.28 13.22 13.55
CA GLU A 282 -7.97 13.98 12.33
C GLU A 282 -6.46 14.23 12.17
N ILE A 283 -5.76 14.44 13.29
CA ILE A 283 -4.38 14.92 13.29
C ILE A 283 -3.43 13.74 13.44
N TYR A 284 -2.84 13.32 12.33
CA TYR A 284 -1.77 12.32 12.30
C TYR A 284 -0.44 13.00 11.98
N ILE A 285 0.59 12.68 12.76
CA ILE A 285 1.91 13.30 12.63
C ILE A 285 3.04 12.27 12.64
N PRO A 286 4.13 12.52 11.91
CA PRO A 286 5.36 11.75 12.06
C PRO A 286 5.97 11.86 13.46
N GLU A 287 6.89 10.94 13.76
CA GLU A 287 7.72 11.04 14.96
C GLU A 287 8.62 12.29 14.94
N PHE A 288 8.88 12.85 16.11
CA PHE A 288 9.72 14.03 16.26
C PHE A 288 10.58 13.91 17.51
N ALA A 289 11.90 14.06 17.34
CA ALA A 289 12.85 14.09 18.45
C ALA A 289 13.18 15.54 18.80
N PHE A 290 12.88 15.95 20.03
CA PHE A 290 13.20 17.29 20.54
C PHE A 290 14.61 17.40 21.11
N GLY A 291 15.31 16.28 21.33
CA GLY A 291 16.72 16.25 21.71
C GLY A 291 17.01 16.96 23.04
N GLY A 292 16.10 16.84 24.02
CA GLY A 292 16.20 17.54 25.30
C GLY A 292 15.87 19.05 25.23
N GLY A 293 15.24 19.49 24.13
CA GLY A 293 14.73 20.85 23.97
C GLY A 293 13.75 21.23 25.08
N LYS A 294 13.64 22.52 25.33
CA LYS A 294 12.82 23.09 26.40
C LYS A 294 11.81 24.08 25.86
N VAL A 295 10.67 24.16 26.54
CA VAL A 295 9.63 25.15 26.29
C VAL A 295 10.25 26.55 26.28
N TYR A 296 10.06 27.27 25.16
CA TYR A 296 10.62 28.61 24.91
C TYR A 296 12.15 28.76 25.04
N ASP A 297 12.90 27.71 24.73
CA ASP A 297 14.35 27.84 24.49
C ASP A 297 14.68 28.61 23.20
N THR A 298 15.97 28.79 22.90
CA THR A 298 16.42 29.52 21.70
C THR A 298 16.01 28.86 20.37
N ASN A 299 15.55 27.60 20.39
CA ASN A 299 15.16 26.83 19.22
C ASN A 299 13.64 26.64 19.12
N HIS A 300 12.84 27.26 20.00
CA HIS A 300 11.39 27.05 20.03
C HIS A 300 10.68 27.39 18.70
N GLU A 301 11.23 28.30 17.91
CA GLU A 301 10.73 28.66 16.57
C GLU A 301 11.25 27.73 15.45
N LYS A 302 12.02 26.69 15.76
CA LYS A 302 12.63 25.76 14.78
C LYS A 302 12.20 24.31 14.97
N ARG A 303 11.24 24.07 15.87
CA ARG A 303 10.78 22.73 16.24
C ARG A 303 9.27 22.63 16.18
N MET A 304 8.78 21.40 16.16
CA MET A 304 7.35 21.12 16.09
C MET A 304 6.62 21.67 17.31
N ALA A 305 5.44 22.26 17.09
CA ALA A 305 4.53 22.69 18.14
C ALA A 305 3.10 22.72 17.59
N LEU A 306 2.10 22.72 18.48
CA LEU A 306 0.72 22.99 18.09
C LEU A 306 0.42 24.48 18.26
N VAL A 307 -0.41 25.01 17.38
CA VAL A 307 -1.07 26.30 17.57
C VAL A 307 -2.57 26.10 17.42
N ILE A 308 -3.32 26.50 18.43
CA ILE A 308 -4.79 26.46 18.40
C ILE A 308 -5.33 27.87 18.17
N GLY A 309 -6.42 27.98 17.44
CA GLY A 309 -7.15 29.22 17.21
C GLY A 309 -8.62 29.05 17.54
N GLY A 310 -9.23 30.10 18.09
CA GLY A 310 -10.63 30.03 18.49
C GLY A 310 -11.23 31.37 18.88
N ASP A 311 -12.56 31.44 18.87
CA ASP A 311 -13.29 32.60 19.35
C ASP A 311 -13.22 32.69 20.88
N TYR A 312 -12.65 33.79 21.38
CA TYR A 312 -12.64 34.18 22.78
C TYR A 312 -13.24 35.57 22.89
N LYS A 313 -14.42 35.67 23.52
CA LYS A 313 -15.16 36.93 23.70
C LYS A 313 -15.47 37.65 22.38
N GLY A 314 -15.84 36.92 21.33
CA GLY A 314 -16.25 37.49 20.04
C GLY A 314 -15.09 37.89 19.12
N THR A 315 -13.86 37.45 19.41
CA THR A 315 -12.70 37.66 18.54
C THR A 315 -11.86 36.39 18.50
N THR A 316 -11.35 36.04 17.31
CA THR A 316 -10.46 34.89 17.15
C THR A 316 -9.06 35.22 17.66
N TYR A 317 -8.55 34.40 18.57
CA TYR A 317 -7.19 34.48 19.09
C TYR A 317 -6.48 33.13 18.99
N PHE A 318 -5.15 33.17 18.92
CA PHE A 318 -4.29 32.02 18.75
C PHE A 318 -3.34 31.82 19.93
N TYR A 319 -3.07 30.55 20.24
CA TYR A 319 -2.25 30.12 21.39
C TYR A 319 -1.37 28.94 21.00
N ARG A 320 -0.10 28.97 21.41
CA ARG A 320 0.84 27.86 21.22
C ARG A 320 0.70 26.82 22.33
N ILE A 321 0.83 25.56 21.97
CA ILE A 321 0.93 24.41 22.88
C ILE A 321 2.20 23.63 22.49
N ASP A 322 3.12 23.48 23.44
CA ASP A 322 4.30 22.64 23.28
C ASP A 322 4.00 21.21 23.77
N PHE A 323 4.74 20.21 23.27
CA PHE A 323 4.62 18.82 23.71
C PHE A 323 5.28 18.64 25.09
N THR A 324 4.56 19.01 26.15
CA THR A 324 5.00 18.96 27.55
C THR A 324 3.95 18.30 28.45
N ASP A 325 4.34 17.80 29.63
CA ASP A 325 3.40 17.31 30.65
C ASP A 325 2.80 18.42 31.54
N GLN A 326 3.30 19.64 31.42
CA GLN A 326 2.86 20.73 32.28
C GLN A 326 1.52 21.30 31.81
N PRO A 327 0.66 21.75 32.73
CA PRO A 327 -0.68 22.24 32.40
C PRO A 327 -0.70 23.62 31.71
N THR A 328 0.49 24.19 31.49
CA THR A 328 0.74 25.42 30.73
C THR A 328 2.14 25.31 30.13
N ASN A 329 2.43 26.08 29.08
CA ASN A 329 3.80 26.17 28.54
C ASN A 329 4.70 26.98 29.51
N VAL A 330 5.21 26.33 30.55
CA VAL A 330 6.16 26.95 31.48
C VAL A 330 7.55 26.98 30.82
N ALA A 331 8.16 28.16 30.70
CA ALA A 331 9.48 28.31 30.09
C ALA A 331 10.54 27.47 30.84
N GLY A 332 11.38 26.75 30.10
CA GLY A 332 12.43 25.89 30.65
C GLY A 332 12.00 24.46 30.97
N THR A 333 10.71 24.13 30.86
CA THR A 333 10.22 22.75 31.00
C THR A 333 10.69 21.88 29.83
N GLU A 334 11.04 20.64 30.11
CA GLU A 334 11.45 19.67 29.08
C GLU A 334 10.29 19.27 28.18
N LEU A 335 10.62 19.03 26.91
CA LEU A 335 9.67 18.56 25.91
C LEU A 335 9.72 17.04 25.82
N GLN A 336 8.58 16.46 25.49
CA GLN A 336 8.43 15.04 25.24
C GLN A 336 8.47 14.76 23.74
N ASP A 337 9.33 13.83 23.34
CA ASP A 337 9.38 13.33 21.97
C ASP A 337 8.02 12.81 21.52
N VAL A 338 7.75 12.97 20.22
CA VAL A 338 6.58 12.39 19.59
C VAL A 338 6.93 11.00 19.07
N LEU A 339 6.28 10.00 19.66
CA LEU A 339 6.47 8.59 19.38
C LEU A 339 5.28 8.04 18.60
N ARG A 340 5.56 7.15 17.64
CA ARG A 340 4.54 6.46 16.86
C ARG A 340 3.62 5.61 17.74
N ASN A 341 2.42 5.32 17.23
CA ASN A 341 1.40 4.50 17.91
C ASN A 341 1.05 4.99 19.33
N LYS A 342 1.08 6.31 19.52
CA LYS A 342 0.60 7.00 20.72
C LYS A 342 -0.46 8.03 20.34
N ILE A 343 -1.34 8.31 21.28
CA ILE A 343 -2.29 9.42 21.19
C ILE A 343 -1.82 10.50 22.17
N TYR A 344 -1.52 11.68 21.63
CA TYR A 344 -1.20 12.89 22.38
C TYR A 344 -2.47 13.73 22.50
N ARG A 345 -3.06 13.73 23.68
CA ARG A 345 -4.34 14.40 23.92
C ARG A 345 -4.14 15.68 24.72
N PHE A 346 -4.50 16.81 24.11
CA PHE A 346 -4.47 18.13 24.72
C PHE A 346 -5.89 18.60 25.01
N THR A 347 -6.19 18.86 26.28
CA THR A 347 -7.50 19.36 26.71
C THR A 347 -7.38 20.77 27.25
N ILE A 348 -7.91 21.75 26.53
CA ILE A 348 -7.92 23.16 26.91
C ILE A 348 -8.91 23.34 28.06
N THR A 349 -8.40 23.66 29.24
CA THR A 349 -9.20 23.78 30.46
C THR A 349 -9.61 25.21 30.75
N ASN A 350 -8.86 26.21 30.26
CA ASN A 350 -9.17 27.62 30.48
C ASN A 350 -8.48 28.54 29.46
N VAL A 351 -9.15 29.65 29.13
CA VAL A 351 -8.57 30.81 28.43
C VAL A 351 -8.87 32.07 29.25
N SER A 352 -7.83 32.68 29.83
CA SER A 352 -7.95 33.79 30.78
C SER A 352 -7.60 35.15 30.21
N LEU A 353 -6.86 35.21 29.09
CA LEU A 353 -6.43 36.45 28.45
C LEU A 353 -6.57 36.35 26.93
N PRO A 354 -6.77 37.48 26.22
CA PRO A 354 -6.62 37.53 24.77
C PRO A 354 -5.24 36.99 24.33
N GLY A 355 -5.23 36.10 23.34
CA GLY A 355 -4.02 35.56 22.74
C GLY A 355 -3.47 36.43 21.61
N TYR A 356 -2.78 35.81 20.66
CA TYR A 356 -2.26 36.50 19.47
C TYR A 356 -3.32 36.59 18.38
N THR A 357 -3.19 37.57 17.50
CA THR A 357 -4.14 37.79 16.39
C THR A 357 -3.86 36.92 15.16
N THR A 358 -2.70 36.24 15.11
CA THR A 358 -2.35 35.29 14.04
C THR A 358 -1.68 34.04 14.61
N ALA A 359 -1.79 32.92 13.89
CA ALA A 359 -1.14 31.67 14.27
C ALA A 359 0.39 31.78 14.30
N ASP A 360 1.01 32.48 13.34
CA ASP A 360 2.47 32.69 13.30
C ASP A 360 2.98 33.53 14.47
N ALA A 361 2.22 34.53 14.88
CA ALA A 361 2.54 35.33 16.06
C ALA A 361 2.40 34.49 17.34
N ALA A 362 1.41 33.59 17.42
CA ALA A 362 1.30 32.65 18.54
C ALA A 362 2.45 31.64 18.56
N TYR A 363 2.86 31.12 17.40
CA TYR A 363 3.98 30.20 17.28
C TYR A 363 5.29 30.83 17.79
N SER A 364 5.58 32.05 17.37
CA SER A 364 6.82 32.75 17.75
C SER A 364 6.73 33.44 19.12
N GLY A 365 5.51 33.64 19.60
CA GLY A 365 5.23 34.40 20.81
C GLY A 365 5.29 33.58 22.10
N LYS A 366 5.53 34.28 23.21
CA LYS A 366 5.52 33.73 24.58
C LYS A 366 4.13 33.21 25.00
N PRO A 367 4.04 32.35 26.03
CA PRO A 367 2.76 31.79 26.46
C PRO A 367 1.88 32.87 27.09
N VAL A 368 0.60 32.87 26.72
CA VAL A 368 -0.39 33.84 27.20
C VAL A 368 -1.69 33.13 27.49
N GLY A 369 -2.19 33.26 28.71
CA GLY A 369 -3.61 33.05 29.05
C GLY A 369 -4.22 31.66 28.80
N LEU A 370 -3.46 30.65 28.37
CA LEU A 370 -3.97 29.32 28.06
C LEU A 370 -3.58 28.31 29.14
N SER A 371 -4.56 27.53 29.60
CA SER A 371 -4.33 26.34 30.42
C SER A 371 -4.88 25.09 29.73
N PHE A 372 -4.16 24.00 29.87
CA PHE A 372 -4.55 22.71 29.31
C PHE A 372 -4.11 21.55 30.21
N THR A 373 -4.55 20.34 29.89
CA THR A 373 -3.97 19.10 30.41
C THR A 373 -3.46 18.27 29.25
N THR A 374 -2.46 17.45 29.51
CA THR A 374 -1.90 16.52 28.54
C THR A 374 -2.03 15.09 29.03
N SER A 375 -2.33 14.21 28.08
CA SER A 375 -2.39 12.77 28.33
C SER A 375 -1.77 12.07 27.13
N VAL A 376 -0.70 11.33 27.37
CA VAL A 376 -0.06 10.47 26.37
C VAL A 376 -0.46 9.04 26.67
N ILE A 377 -1.32 8.47 25.84
CA ILE A 377 -1.81 7.10 26.01
C ILE A 377 -1.32 6.22 24.87
N PRO A 378 -1.12 4.91 25.13
CA PRO A 378 -0.97 3.96 24.03
C PRO A 378 -2.20 4.03 23.13
N TRP A 379 -2.01 3.91 21.82
CA TRP A 379 -3.11 3.99 20.85
C TRP A 379 -3.83 2.63 20.78
N GLN A 380 -4.66 2.34 21.79
CA GLN A 380 -5.38 1.07 21.98
C GLN A 380 -6.89 1.16 21.63
N ASP A 381 -7.48 -0.02 21.39
CA ASP A 381 -8.91 -0.38 21.13
C ASP A 381 -9.36 -0.38 19.64
N GLY A 382 -9.99 -1.41 19.01
CA GLY A 382 -10.32 -2.80 19.35
C GLY A 382 -11.01 -3.56 18.18
N ALA A 383 -10.95 -4.90 18.21
CA ALA A 383 -11.46 -5.95 17.29
C ALA A 383 -10.82 -6.07 15.90
N SER A 384 -10.62 -7.34 15.51
CA SER A 384 -9.97 -7.80 14.29
C SER A 384 -10.23 -6.88 13.10
N GLY A 385 -9.16 -6.36 12.50
CA GLY A 385 -9.22 -5.90 11.12
C GLY A 385 -9.66 -7.09 10.29
N SER A 386 -10.96 -7.27 10.11
CA SER A 386 -11.47 -8.14 9.07
C SER A 386 -10.93 -7.54 7.80
N PRO A 387 -10.11 -8.27 7.03
CA PRO A 387 -9.67 -7.75 5.76
C PRO A 387 -10.91 -7.34 4.98
N ASN A 388 -10.94 -6.09 4.53
CA ASN A 388 -12.06 -5.59 3.76
C ASN A 388 -12.24 -6.52 2.54
N PRO A 389 -13.35 -7.28 2.43
CA PRO A 389 -13.38 -8.51 1.65
C PRO A 389 -13.28 -8.32 0.12
N ASP A 390 -13.23 -7.09 -0.39
CA ASP A 390 -12.94 -6.82 -1.80
C ASP A 390 -11.71 -5.91 -1.97
N MET A 391 -10.54 -6.45 -1.63
CA MET A 391 -9.22 -5.88 -1.93
C MET A 391 -8.82 -5.98 -3.42
N LEU A 392 -9.72 -6.49 -4.26
CA LEU A 392 -9.47 -6.67 -5.69
C LEU A 392 -9.92 -5.44 -6.44
N VAL A 393 -8.98 -4.72 -7.05
CA VAL A 393 -9.33 -3.69 -8.04
C VAL A 393 -9.70 -4.38 -9.35
N ARG A 394 -10.97 -4.77 -9.44
CA ARG A 394 -11.51 -5.43 -10.63
C ARG A 394 -11.72 -4.42 -11.73
N MET A 395 -11.48 -4.84 -12.96
CA MET A 395 -11.84 -4.14 -14.17
C MET A 395 -12.53 -5.13 -15.10
N ASN A 396 -13.86 -5.05 -15.16
CA ASN A 396 -14.66 -5.87 -16.03
C ASN A 396 -15.09 -5.05 -17.24
N PHE A 397 -14.91 -5.59 -18.45
CA PHE A 397 -15.38 -4.95 -19.66
C PHE A 397 -16.90 -4.74 -19.59
N ASN A 398 -17.37 -3.52 -19.86
CA ASN A 398 -18.78 -3.10 -19.66
C ASN A 398 -19.30 -3.33 -18.22
N GLY A 399 -18.43 -3.35 -17.23
CA GLY A 399 -18.77 -3.61 -15.84
C GLY A 399 -17.97 -2.76 -14.86
N ILE A 400 -17.74 -3.31 -13.66
CA ILE A 400 -16.99 -2.66 -12.57
C ILE A 400 -15.69 -2.08 -13.11
N ASN A 401 -15.48 -0.76 -12.92
CA ASN A 401 -14.30 -0.01 -13.38
C ASN A 401 -13.94 -0.15 -14.87
N GLY A 402 -14.87 -0.62 -15.72
CA GLY A 402 -14.66 -0.81 -17.15
C GLY A 402 -15.87 -0.40 -17.98
N THR A 403 -16.67 0.54 -17.49
CA THR A 403 -17.88 1.04 -18.17
C THR A 403 -17.57 1.97 -19.33
N LYS A 404 -16.47 2.73 -19.27
CA LYS A 404 -16.01 3.60 -20.37
C LYS A 404 -15.20 2.76 -21.36
N THR A 405 -15.87 2.24 -22.39
CA THR A 405 -15.25 1.45 -23.49
C THR A 405 -15.01 2.27 -24.76
N ASN A 406 -15.48 3.52 -24.79
CA ASN A 406 -15.19 4.49 -25.84
C ASN A 406 -14.67 5.78 -25.19
N GLY A 407 -13.71 6.44 -25.84
CA GLY A 407 -13.26 7.74 -25.39
C GLY A 407 -12.13 8.31 -26.22
N ARG A 408 -11.83 9.59 -25.98
CA ARG A 408 -10.79 10.33 -26.69
C ARG A 408 -9.48 10.27 -25.91
N MET A 409 -8.42 9.83 -26.59
CA MET A 409 -7.04 9.79 -26.11
C MET A 409 -6.15 10.59 -27.08
N THR A 410 -4.85 10.71 -26.80
CA THR A 410 -3.90 11.39 -27.71
C THR A 410 -2.87 10.38 -28.22
N ASP A 411 -2.73 10.24 -29.53
CA ASP A 411 -1.62 9.47 -30.12
C ASP A 411 -0.42 10.40 -30.29
N LYS A 412 0.68 10.14 -29.57
CA LYS A 412 1.90 10.93 -29.63
C LYS A 412 2.76 10.65 -30.87
N VAL A 413 2.48 9.59 -31.61
CA VAL A 413 3.16 9.33 -32.90
C VAL A 413 2.67 10.33 -33.94
N THR A 414 1.35 10.54 -34.01
CA THR A 414 0.73 11.53 -34.91
C THR A 414 0.54 12.91 -34.28
N ASN A 415 0.65 13.00 -32.96
CA ASN A 415 0.35 14.17 -32.13
C ASN A 415 -1.10 14.70 -32.34
N LEU A 416 -2.04 13.79 -32.59
CA LEU A 416 -3.45 14.08 -32.81
C LEU A 416 -4.33 13.34 -31.79
N PRO A 417 -5.52 13.89 -31.46
CA PRO A 417 -6.52 13.14 -30.73
C PRO A 417 -6.94 11.90 -31.53
N VAL A 418 -7.14 10.79 -30.83
CA VAL A 418 -7.65 9.53 -31.37
C VAL A 418 -8.88 9.09 -30.58
N ASP A 419 -9.97 8.82 -31.28
CA ASP A 419 -11.19 8.29 -30.69
C ASP A 419 -11.07 6.75 -30.65
N ILE A 420 -10.83 6.21 -29.45
CA ILE A 420 -10.60 4.79 -29.23
C ILE A 420 -11.92 4.10 -28.90
N THR A 421 -12.20 3.00 -29.58
CA THR A 421 -13.24 2.03 -29.24
C THR A 421 -12.57 0.73 -28.81
N ILE A 422 -12.77 0.35 -27.56
CA ILE A 422 -12.27 -0.89 -26.99
C ILE A 422 -13.32 -1.98 -27.14
N LYS A 423 -12.92 -3.12 -27.71
CA LYS A 423 -13.76 -4.31 -27.86
C LYS A 423 -13.31 -5.39 -26.90
N GLU A 424 -14.25 -6.16 -26.36
CA GLU A 424 -13.93 -7.33 -25.56
C GLU A 424 -13.06 -8.32 -26.36
N LYS A 425 -12.16 -9.00 -25.66
CA LYS A 425 -11.34 -10.06 -26.24
C LYS A 425 -12.22 -11.15 -26.85
N THR A 426 -11.98 -11.48 -28.12
CA THR A 426 -12.65 -12.57 -28.82
C THR A 426 -11.82 -13.85 -28.76
N PRO A 427 -12.41 -15.03 -29.05
CA PRO A 427 -11.67 -16.31 -29.14
C PRO A 427 -10.77 -16.40 -30.40
N TYR A 428 -10.55 -15.29 -31.08
CA TYR A 428 -9.67 -15.16 -32.23
C TYR A 428 -8.87 -13.84 -32.13
N PHE A 429 -7.86 -13.68 -32.98
CA PHE A 429 -7.22 -12.38 -33.20
C PHE A 429 -6.97 -12.16 -34.69
N MET A 430 -6.79 -10.89 -35.05
CA MET A 430 -6.47 -10.48 -36.42
C MET A 430 -4.95 -10.24 -36.55
N THR A 431 -4.32 -10.99 -37.46
CA THR A 431 -2.90 -10.88 -37.81
C THR A 431 -2.59 -9.61 -38.63
N ASP A 432 -1.30 -9.34 -38.88
CA ASP A 432 -0.84 -8.21 -39.70
C ASP A 432 -1.39 -8.24 -41.14
N ASP A 433 -1.69 -9.43 -41.68
CA ASP A 433 -2.28 -9.64 -43.00
C ASP A 433 -3.81 -9.76 -42.97
N TRP A 434 -4.45 -9.31 -41.88
CA TRP A 434 -5.90 -9.31 -41.67
C TRP A 434 -6.54 -10.70 -41.77
N ARG A 435 -5.83 -11.74 -41.33
CA ARG A 435 -6.36 -13.09 -41.23
C ARG A 435 -6.75 -13.40 -39.80
N GLU A 436 -7.88 -14.08 -39.66
CA GLU A 436 -8.33 -14.59 -38.37
C GLU A 436 -7.49 -15.82 -37.98
N LYS A 437 -7.01 -15.82 -36.73
CA LYS A 437 -6.30 -16.94 -36.10
C LYS A 437 -6.89 -17.22 -34.74
N GLY A 438 -6.68 -18.44 -34.21
CA GLY A 438 -7.16 -18.84 -32.88
C GLY A 438 -6.71 -17.88 -31.78
N MET A 439 -7.41 -17.87 -30.64
CA MET A 439 -7.24 -16.91 -29.55
C MET A 439 -5.78 -16.63 -29.16
N LEU A 440 -5.37 -15.37 -29.08
CA LEU A 440 -4.05 -15.00 -28.55
C LEU A 440 -4.05 -15.09 -27.02
N HIS A 441 -3.38 -16.07 -26.42
CA HIS A 441 -3.32 -16.23 -24.96
C HIS A 441 -2.32 -15.25 -24.36
N TYR A 442 -2.79 -14.15 -23.76
CA TYR A 442 -1.89 -13.08 -23.31
C TYR A 442 -0.91 -13.51 -22.21
N ASN A 443 -1.28 -14.53 -21.42
CA ASN A 443 -0.43 -15.09 -20.36
C ASN A 443 0.79 -15.84 -20.92
N ASP A 444 0.72 -16.32 -22.16
CA ASP A 444 1.77 -17.13 -22.78
C ASP A 444 2.76 -16.26 -23.59
N LEU A 445 2.53 -14.94 -23.63
CA LEU A 445 3.35 -13.97 -24.36
C LEU A 445 4.60 -13.58 -23.58
N LEU A 446 5.42 -14.58 -23.26
CA LEU A 446 6.56 -14.40 -22.36
C LEU A 446 7.76 -13.73 -23.05
N GLY A 447 7.96 -13.92 -24.35
CA GLY A 447 9.08 -13.31 -25.08
C GLY A 447 8.73 -11.97 -25.77
N GLU A 448 9.63 -11.47 -26.61
CA GLU A 448 9.30 -10.38 -27.56
C GLU A 448 8.38 -10.90 -28.67
N VAL A 449 7.87 -9.99 -29.52
CA VAL A 449 7.07 -10.35 -30.71
C VAL A 449 7.71 -11.48 -31.52
N ALA A 450 9.02 -11.40 -31.78
CA ALA A 450 9.76 -12.39 -32.55
C ALA A 450 9.88 -13.77 -31.88
N ASP A 451 9.78 -13.84 -30.55
CA ASP A 451 9.95 -15.11 -29.81
C ASP A 451 8.63 -15.87 -29.66
N ASN A 452 7.50 -15.16 -29.70
CA ASN A 452 6.18 -15.70 -29.42
C ASN A 452 5.51 -16.09 -30.74
N THR A 453 6.03 -17.11 -31.42
CA THR A 453 5.39 -17.64 -32.63
C THR A 453 4.09 -18.35 -32.26
N TYR A 454 2.96 -17.69 -32.52
CA TYR A 454 1.63 -18.20 -32.24
C TYR A 454 0.85 -18.34 -33.55
N ASN A 455 0.48 -19.57 -33.93
CA ASN A 455 -0.13 -19.88 -35.22
C ASN A 455 0.66 -19.34 -36.44
N GLY A 456 2.00 -19.31 -36.33
CA GLY A 456 2.91 -18.79 -37.35
C GLY A 456 3.05 -17.27 -37.40
N THR A 457 2.45 -16.52 -36.45
CA THR A 457 2.54 -15.06 -36.34
C THR A 457 3.16 -14.67 -35.00
N GLY A 458 4.06 -13.69 -34.97
CA GLY A 458 4.68 -13.22 -33.73
C GLY A 458 3.71 -12.39 -32.88
N ASN A 459 3.28 -12.88 -31.71
CA ASN A 459 2.52 -12.13 -30.70
C ASN A 459 1.35 -11.25 -31.22
N GLY A 460 0.52 -11.78 -32.11
CA GLY A 460 -0.57 -11.01 -32.70
C GLY A 460 -0.19 -10.19 -33.93
N GLY A 461 1.11 -9.95 -34.15
CA GLY A 461 1.71 -9.13 -35.19
C GLY A 461 2.30 -7.84 -34.63
N TRP A 462 2.73 -6.93 -35.51
CA TRP A 462 3.20 -5.60 -35.13
C TRP A 462 2.11 -4.55 -35.31
N TYR A 463 1.83 -3.78 -34.25
CA TYR A 463 0.75 -2.79 -34.28
C TYR A 463 1.24 -1.44 -34.81
N THR A 464 0.57 -0.92 -35.84
CA THR A 464 0.95 0.33 -36.51
C THR A 464 0.44 1.59 -35.82
N GLY A 465 -0.43 1.43 -34.81
CA GLY A 465 -0.93 2.53 -33.99
C GLY A 465 -1.93 2.06 -32.93
N PRO A 466 -2.40 2.96 -32.05
CA PRO A 466 -3.31 2.60 -30.97
C PRO A 466 -4.65 2.04 -31.44
N GLN A 467 -5.23 2.61 -32.50
CA GLN A 467 -6.48 2.11 -33.08
C GLN A 467 -6.30 0.72 -33.71
N ASP A 468 -5.16 0.46 -34.35
CA ASP A 468 -4.84 -0.86 -34.90
C ASP A 468 -4.78 -1.92 -33.80
N ALA A 469 -4.13 -1.60 -32.67
CA ALA A 469 -4.14 -2.47 -31.49
C ALA A 469 -5.56 -2.74 -30.98
N CYS A 470 -6.35 -1.70 -30.72
CA CYS A 470 -7.73 -1.87 -30.23
C CYS A 470 -8.68 -2.56 -31.23
N ASN A 471 -8.36 -2.57 -32.53
CA ASN A 471 -9.13 -3.28 -33.54
C ASN A 471 -8.80 -4.78 -33.61
N ARG A 472 -7.56 -5.14 -33.30
CA ARG A 472 -7.02 -6.51 -33.49
C ARG A 472 -6.96 -7.33 -32.22
N GLU A 473 -6.89 -6.67 -31.06
CA GLU A 473 -6.91 -7.25 -29.73
C GLU A 473 -7.92 -6.55 -28.82
N GLY A 474 -8.28 -7.21 -27.71
CA GLY A 474 -9.21 -6.66 -26.71
C GLY A 474 -8.86 -7.10 -25.27
N PRO A 475 -9.30 -6.37 -24.24
CA PRO A 475 -9.22 -6.81 -22.85
C PRO A 475 -10.06 -8.06 -22.59
N TYR A 476 -9.58 -8.91 -21.68
CA TYR A 476 -10.42 -9.98 -21.14
C TYR A 476 -11.66 -9.42 -20.44
N ALA A 477 -12.75 -10.20 -20.47
CA ALA A 477 -14.04 -9.85 -19.86
C ALA A 477 -13.91 -9.43 -18.39
N LYS A 478 -13.03 -10.12 -17.65
CA LYS A 478 -12.81 -9.94 -16.22
C LYS A 478 -11.31 -9.86 -15.93
N LEU A 479 -10.86 -8.68 -15.53
CA LEU A 479 -9.49 -8.44 -15.12
C LEU A 479 -9.43 -8.05 -13.65
N VAL A 480 -8.29 -8.34 -13.03
CA VAL A 480 -7.85 -7.70 -11.79
C VAL A 480 -6.63 -6.86 -12.10
N ILE A 481 -6.65 -5.62 -11.62
CA ILE A 481 -5.54 -4.69 -11.72
C ILE A 481 -4.70 -4.84 -10.45
N ALA A 482 -3.37 -4.83 -10.60
CA ALA A 482 -2.47 -4.75 -9.46
C ALA A 482 -2.79 -3.47 -8.66
N PRO A 483 -3.07 -3.57 -7.34
CA PRO A 483 -3.44 -2.40 -6.54
C PRO A 483 -2.32 -1.35 -6.48
N ASP A 484 -1.07 -1.76 -6.71
CA ASP A 484 0.12 -0.92 -6.69
C ASP A 484 0.99 -1.09 -7.96
N ASN A 485 2.01 -0.22 -8.09
CA ASN A 485 3.02 -0.34 -9.15
C ASN A 485 3.95 -1.51 -8.80
N ALA A 486 4.06 -2.50 -9.69
CA ALA A 486 4.97 -3.63 -9.48
C ALA A 486 6.44 -3.21 -9.50
N ALA A 487 6.77 -2.15 -10.25
CA ALA A 487 8.07 -1.51 -10.28
C ALA A 487 7.97 -0.11 -10.90
N GLU A 488 8.97 0.74 -10.64
CA GLU A 488 9.06 2.11 -11.17
C GLU A 488 10.40 2.33 -11.87
N ASN A 489 10.44 3.26 -12.83
CA ASN A 489 11.65 3.62 -13.57
C ASN A 489 12.34 2.42 -14.27
N VAL A 490 11.53 1.53 -14.86
CA VAL A 490 11.97 0.26 -15.43
C VAL A 490 12.14 0.37 -16.94
N GLN A 491 13.25 -0.15 -17.46
CA GLN A 491 13.43 -0.36 -18.90
C GLN A 491 12.53 -1.49 -19.37
N TRP A 492 11.98 -1.40 -20.58
CA TRP A 492 11.20 -2.52 -21.12
C TRP A 492 12.09 -3.76 -21.31
N ARG A 493 13.29 -3.55 -21.88
CA ARG A 493 14.37 -4.54 -22.02
C ARG A 493 15.72 -3.85 -21.83
N GLU A 494 16.61 -4.49 -21.07
CA GLU A 494 17.99 -3.98 -20.86
C GLU A 494 18.99 -4.51 -21.89
N THR A 495 18.75 -5.71 -22.43
CA THR A 495 19.64 -6.32 -23.43
C THR A 495 19.47 -5.66 -24.80
N LEU A 496 20.55 -5.67 -25.60
CA LEU A 496 20.54 -5.13 -26.96
C LEU A 496 19.56 -5.87 -27.89
N GLN A 497 19.10 -5.17 -28.93
CA GLN A 497 18.25 -5.75 -29.97
C GLN A 497 18.96 -6.92 -30.65
N GLY A 498 18.25 -8.01 -30.88
CA GLY A 498 18.82 -9.21 -31.50
C GLY A 498 19.65 -10.10 -30.55
N ALA A 499 19.73 -9.77 -29.26
CA ALA A 499 20.33 -10.68 -28.27
C ALA A 499 19.65 -12.06 -28.34
N PRO A 500 20.41 -13.17 -28.24
CA PRO A 500 19.85 -14.52 -28.24
C PRO A 500 18.75 -14.66 -27.20
N ARG A 501 17.66 -15.35 -27.54
CA ARG A 501 16.47 -15.50 -26.66
C ARG A 501 16.84 -15.90 -25.23
N LYS A 502 17.77 -16.85 -25.08
CA LYS A 502 18.26 -17.35 -23.78
C LYS A 502 19.00 -16.32 -22.91
N SER A 503 19.47 -15.22 -23.51
CA SER A 503 20.24 -14.17 -22.85
C SER A 503 19.44 -12.89 -22.67
N ARG A 504 18.19 -12.85 -23.15
CA ARG A 504 17.35 -11.65 -23.17
C ARG A 504 16.72 -11.39 -21.80
N VAL A 505 16.77 -10.14 -21.35
CA VAL A 505 16.19 -9.73 -20.07
C VAL A 505 15.09 -8.69 -20.29
N LEU A 506 13.84 -9.15 -20.18
CA LEU A 506 12.62 -8.36 -20.40
C LEU A 506 12.13 -7.75 -19.09
N ASN A 507 12.86 -6.77 -18.57
CA ASN A 507 12.63 -6.16 -17.25
C ASN A 507 11.17 -5.79 -16.96
N ALA A 508 10.46 -5.15 -17.90
CA ALA A 508 9.06 -4.78 -17.68
C ALA A 508 8.11 -5.99 -17.54
N LYS A 509 8.34 -7.05 -18.32
CA LYS A 509 7.52 -8.27 -18.21
C LYS A 509 7.89 -9.07 -16.97
N LYS A 510 9.20 -9.18 -16.69
CA LYS A 510 9.74 -9.83 -15.50
C LYS A 510 9.20 -9.21 -14.22
N ALA A 511 9.10 -7.88 -14.16
CA ALA A 511 8.48 -7.18 -13.03
C ALA A 511 7.06 -7.68 -12.74
N CYS A 512 6.26 -8.00 -13.76
CA CYS A 512 4.94 -8.61 -13.55
C CYS A 512 5.00 -10.11 -13.25
N TRP A 513 5.89 -10.89 -13.86
CA TRP A 513 6.01 -12.31 -13.54
C TRP A 513 6.55 -12.59 -12.15
N ASP A 514 7.33 -11.65 -11.60
CA ASP A 514 7.83 -11.71 -10.23
C ASP A 514 6.85 -11.06 -9.24
N TYR A 515 5.88 -10.29 -9.74
CA TYR A 515 4.87 -9.66 -8.91
C TYR A 515 4.00 -10.74 -8.26
N ARG A 516 3.83 -10.65 -6.95
CA ARG A 516 3.06 -11.61 -6.13
C ARG A 516 1.87 -10.96 -5.45
N GLY A 517 1.36 -9.87 -6.04
CA GLY A 517 0.18 -9.17 -5.52
C GLY A 517 -0.97 -10.14 -5.25
N GLN A 518 -1.61 -10.01 -4.09
CA GLN A 518 -2.74 -10.85 -3.68
C GLN A 518 -2.44 -12.36 -3.72
N GLY A 519 -1.18 -12.77 -3.51
CA GLY A 519 -0.75 -14.17 -3.51
C GLY A 519 -0.83 -14.86 -4.87
N ARG A 520 -0.96 -14.12 -5.96
CA ARG A 520 -1.09 -14.66 -7.32
C ARG A 520 0.23 -14.57 -8.09
N SER A 521 0.49 -15.54 -8.97
CA SER A 521 1.68 -15.60 -9.82
C SER A 521 1.37 -15.44 -11.32
N ASP A 522 0.10 -15.34 -11.69
CA ASP A 522 -0.38 -15.20 -13.07
C ASP A 522 -0.48 -13.74 -13.53
N TRP A 523 0.29 -12.85 -12.89
CA TRP A 523 0.37 -11.45 -13.26
C TRP A 523 1.19 -11.25 -14.53
N ARG A 524 0.72 -10.35 -15.39
CA ARG A 524 1.40 -9.99 -16.63
C ARG A 524 1.31 -8.51 -16.93
N LEU A 525 2.19 -8.07 -17.82
CA LEU A 525 2.14 -6.72 -18.36
C LEU A 525 0.86 -6.58 -19.23
N PRO A 526 0.07 -5.52 -19.08
CA PRO A 526 -1.18 -5.34 -19.82
C PRO A 526 -0.89 -5.12 -21.29
N ARG A 527 -1.79 -5.61 -22.14
CA ARG A 527 -1.83 -5.22 -23.55
C ARG A 527 -2.26 -3.77 -23.69
N LEU A 528 -1.97 -3.14 -24.82
CA LEU A 528 -2.31 -1.73 -25.05
C LEU A 528 -3.83 -1.51 -24.91
N SER A 529 -4.65 -2.42 -25.44
CA SER A 529 -6.11 -2.34 -25.28
C SER A 529 -6.56 -2.40 -23.82
N GLU A 530 -5.91 -3.20 -22.97
CA GLU A 530 -6.20 -3.31 -21.53
C GLU A 530 -5.76 -2.05 -20.79
N LEU A 531 -4.59 -1.50 -21.11
CA LEU A 531 -4.10 -0.28 -20.48
C LEU A 531 -4.92 0.95 -20.91
N CYS A 532 -5.39 1.00 -22.16
CA CYS A 532 -6.34 2.02 -22.61
C CYS A 532 -7.68 1.92 -21.85
N LEU A 533 -8.21 0.71 -21.62
CA LEU A 533 -9.45 0.54 -20.84
C LEU A 533 -9.27 1.06 -19.41
N LEU A 534 -8.15 0.69 -18.80
CA LEU A 534 -7.77 1.15 -17.47
C LEU A 534 -7.65 2.67 -17.43
N TRP A 535 -7.05 3.29 -18.45
CA TRP A 535 -6.94 4.75 -18.50
C TRP A 535 -8.29 5.46 -18.69
N LEU A 536 -9.15 4.98 -19.58
CA LEU A 536 -10.49 5.54 -19.78
C LEU A 536 -11.31 5.54 -18.48
N ASN A 537 -11.06 4.57 -17.59
CA ASN A 537 -11.74 4.41 -16.32
C ASN A 537 -10.90 4.86 -15.11
N LYS A 538 -9.77 5.58 -15.32
CA LYS A 538 -8.81 5.92 -14.25
C LYS A 538 -9.43 6.62 -13.05
N GLU A 539 -10.43 7.47 -13.27
CA GLU A 539 -11.07 8.25 -12.19
C GLU A 539 -11.79 7.33 -11.21
N ALA A 540 -12.56 6.36 -11.73
CA ALA A 540 -13.25 5.37 -10.90
C ALA A 540 -12.25 4.40 -10.25
N ILE A 541 -11.24 3.97 -11.00
CA ILE A 541 -10.19 3.07 -10.49
C ILE A 541 -9.40 3.74 -9.35
N ASN A 542 -9.04 5.01 -9.48
CA ASN A 542 -8.31 5.77 -8.46
C ASN A 542 -9.13 5.97 -7.17
N GLN A 543 -10.45 5.77 -7.19
CA GLN A 543 -11.31 5.79 -6.00
C GLN A 543 -11.39 4.41 -5.32
N SER A 544 -10.76 3.38 -5.88
CA SER A 544 -10.75 2.05 -5.27
C SER A 544 -9.86 2.04 -4.02
N LYS A 545 -10.39 1.54 -2.90
CA LYS A 545 -9.68 1.47 -1.62
C LYS A 545 -8.37 0.68 -1.78
N GLY A 546 -7.29 1.22 -1.20
CA GLY A 546 -5.97 0.59 -1.26
C GLY A 546 -5.29 0.60 -2.64
N PHE A 547 -5.83 1.34 -3.63
CA PHE A 547 -5.22 1.48 -4.94
C PHE A 547 -4.24 2.66 -4.99
N THR A 548 -3.00 2.39 -5.38
CA THR A 548 -2.02 3.43 -5.70
C THR A 548 -2.44 4.10 -7.01
N SER A 549 -2.75 5.40 -6.94
CA SER A 549 -3.16 6.20 -8.09
C SER A 549 -2.26 6.00 -9.32
N LEU A 550 -2.85 6.02 -10.51
CA LEU A 550 -2.15 5.97 -11.80
C LEU A 550 -1.47 7.30 -12.18
N GLY A 551 -1.36 8.23 -11.22
CA GLY A 551 -0.74 9.54 -11.40
C GLY A 551 -1.68 10.60 -11.99
N VAL A 552 -1.26 11.87 -11.86
CA VAL A 552 -2.04 13.05 -12.32
C VAL A 552 -1.29 13.96 -13.31
N THR A 553 0.03 13.81 -13.48
CA THR A 553 0.83 14.72 -14.33
C THR A 553 1.60 14.02 -15.45
N THR A 554 2.65 13.26 -15.14
CA THR A 554 3.63 12.77 -16.14
C THR A 554 3.92 11.27 -16.06
N GLN A 555 3.35 10.55 -15.09
CA GLN A 555 3.62 9.13 -14.92
C GLN A 555 3.15 8.34 -16.14
N ALA A 556 4.03 7.51 -16.68
CA ALA A 556 3.77 6.64 -17.83
C ALA A 556 3.95 5.17 -17.47
N TYR A 557 3.17 4.31 -18.13
CA TYR A 557 3.10 2.89 -17.86
C TYR A 557 3.40 2.08 -19.11
N TRP A 558 4.31 1.11 -18.97
CA TRP A 558 4.62 0.18 -20.06
C TRP A 558 3.46 -0.74 -20.39
N THR A 559 3.33 -1.09 -21.66
CA THR A 559 2.48 -2.19 -22.14
C THR A 559 3.33 -3.38 -22.60
N GLY A 560 2.70 -4.55 -22.67
CA GLY A 560 3.23 -5.73 -23.35
C GLY A 560 3.04 -5.70 -24.86
N THR A 561 2.55 -4.59 -25.42
CA THR A 561 2.31 -4.40 -26.85
C THR A 561 3.49 -3.66 -27.46
N GLU A 562 4.17 -4.34 -28.37
CA GLU A 562 5.26 -3.78 -29.16
C GLU A 562 4.68 -3.14 -30.43
N GLY A 563 5.23 -1.99 -30.82
CA GLY A 563 4.78 -1.26 -32.02
C GLY A 563 5.83 -1.29 -33.11
N ASN A 564 5.41 -1.15 -34.37
CA ASN A 564 6.38 -1.16 -35.46
C ASN A 564 5.98 -0.37 -36.71
N GLN A 565 7.01 0.17 -37.36
CA GLN A 565 7.08 0.43 -38.80
C GLN A 565 8.08 -0.51 -39.52
N LYS A 566 8.03 -1.83 -39.25
CA LYS A 566 8.93 -2.91 -39.76
C LYS A 566 10.43 -2.88 -39.33
N GLY A 567 10.73 -3.00 -38.04
CA GLY A 567 12.05 -3.29 -37.47
C GLY A 567 12.37 -2.56 -36.15
N ASP A 568 11.49 -1.65 -35.71
CA ASP A 568 11.78 -0.73 -34.62
C ASP A 568 11.70 -1.40 -33.25
N ASP A 569 12.75 -1.21 -32.45
CA ASP A 569 12.94 -1.78 -31.11
C ASP A 569 12.12 -1.02 -30.04
N ARG A 570 10.79 -0.99 -30.22
CA ARG A 570 9.90 -0.08 -29.48
C ARG A 570 8.68 -0.77 -28.87
N ALA A 571 8.19 -0.18 -27.78
CA ALA A 571 6.98 -0.62 -27.09
C ALA A 571 6.06 0.56 -26.79
N TYR A 572 4.75 0.29 -26.66
CA TYR A 572 3.79 1.33 -26.30
C TYR A 572 3.76 1.60 -24.80
N ALA A 573 3.55 2.86 -24.44
CA ALA A 573 3.25 3.29 -23.08
C ALA A 573 2.08 4.28 -23.07
N VAL A 574 1.34 4.32 -21.97
CA VAL A 574 0.24 5.28 -21.74
C VAL A 574 0.55 6.08 -20.49
N ASN A 575 0.42 7.41 -20.57
CA ASN A 575 0.63 8.27 -19.42
C ASN A 575 -0.67 8.70 -18.71
N ALA A 576 -0.52 9.33 -17.55
CA ALA A 576 -1.62 9.81 -16.71
C ALA A 576 -2.60 10.74 -17.45
N ARG A 577 -2.17 11.41 -18.54
CA ARG A 577 -2.98 12.30 -19.38
C ARG A 577 -3.69 11.60 -20.54
N GLY A 578 -3.45 10.30 -20.73
CA GLY A 578 -4.06 9.53 -21.83
C GLY A 578 -3.32 9.71 -23.13
N GLU A 579 -2.05 10.10 -23.04
CA GLU A 579 -1.17 10.17 -24.19
C GLU A 579 -0.55 8.78 -24.39
N ILE A 580 -0.81 8.21 -25.56
CA ILE A 580 -0.30 6.93 -26.01
C ILE A 580 0.96 7.22 -26.82
N SER A 581 2.08 6.64 -26.41
CA SER A 581 3.39 6.90 -27.02
C SER A 581 4.06 5.59 -27.40
N LEU A 582 4.78 5.61 -28.52
CA LEU A 582 5.67 4.53 -28.92
C LEU A 582 7.09 4.95 -28.50
N ASN A 583 7.78 4.12 -27.72
CA ASN A 583 9.00 4.53 -27.02
C ASN A 583 10.12 3.51 -27.21
N SER A 584 11.38 3.91 -27.05
CA SER A 584 12.51 2.98 -27.07
C SER A 584 12.35 1.99 -25.92
N LYS A 585 12.65 0.71 -26.12
CA LYS A 585 12.63 -0.28 -25.04
C LYS A 585 13.64 0.01 -23.92
N THR A 586 14.60 0.90 -24.17
CA THR A 586 15.56 1.41 -23.18
C THR A 586 15.03 2.57 -22.35
N ASP A 587 13.90 3.18 -22.72
CA ASP A 587 13.25 4.23 -21.94
C ASP A 587 12.72 3.66 -20.63
N ARG A 588 12.47 4.51 -19.64
CA ARG A 588 12.10 4.07 -18.29
C ARG A 588 10.72 4.55 -17.89
N PHE A 589 9.82 3.60 -17.61
CA PHE A 589 8.44 3.86 -17.19
C PHE A 589 8.03 2.97 -16.01
N SER A 590 6.84 3.23 -15.46
CA SER A 590 6.28 2.44 -14.36
C SER A 590 5.60 1.17 -14.89
N ILE A 591 5.48 0.16 -14.02
CA ILE A 591 4.85 -1.12 -14.34
C ILE A 591 3.57 -1.27 -13.51
N ARG A 592 2.43 -1.44 -14.20
CA ARG A 592 1.14 -1.79 -13.59
C ARG A 592 0.68 -3.11 -14.19
N CYS A 593 0.62 -4.16 -13.38
CA CYS A 593 0.28 -5.50 -13.87
C CYS A 593 -1.22 -5.74 -13.87
N VAL A 594 -1.65 -6.67 -14.72
CA VAL A 594 -3.03 -7.18 -14.76
C VAL A 594 -3.00 -8.69 -14.73
N ARG A 595 -4.09 -9.30 -14.24
CA ARG A 595 -4.34 -10.73 -14.36
C ARG A 595 -5.78 -10.97 -14.79
N GLU A 596 -5.99 -12.06 -15.51
CA GLU A 596 -7.32 -12.53 -15.90
C GLU A 596 -7.98 -13.26 -14.73
N VAL A 597 -9.29 -13.08 -14.55
CA VAL A 597 -10.07 -13.96 -13.67
C VAL A 597 -10.58 -15.13 -14.50
N ARG A 598 -9.92 -16.28 -14.35
CA ARG A 598 -10.34 -17.55 -14.97
C ARG A 598 -11.53 -18.16 -14.26
#